data_AF-A0A150X950-F1
#
_entry.id   AF-A0A150X950-F1
#
_cell.length_a   1.000
_cell.length_b   1.000
_cell.length_c   1.000
_cell.angle_alpha   90.00
_cell.angle_beta   90.00
_cell.angle_gamma   90.00
#
_symmetry.space_group_name_H-M   'P 1'
#
loop_
_entity.id
_entity.type
_entity.pdbx_description
1 polymer ?
#
loop_
_entity_poly.entity_id
_entity_poly.type
_entity_poly.pdbx_seq_one_letter_code
_entity_poly.pdbx_strand_id
1 'polypeptide(L)'
;MEKKLNSNHQSKTISLVVTSIVLASVGALLELILIEHYEGTNQLIPIISIGSALFLFIILLLNNTIAIRKIFRVVLCICAVAGVLGVYFHLDSNFQFEKEMRPNDSGGDLFWASFSGALPALAPMSMLVFTLLGFIYLSSINNENETK
;
A
#
# COMPACT_ATOMS: atom_id res chain seq x y z
N MET A 1 -19.30 -11.32 31.78
CA MET A 1 -19.02 -9.88 31.51
C MET A 1 -17.82 -9.72 30.59
N GLU A 2 -16.69 -10.39 30.88
CA GLU A 2 -15.44 -10.37 30.08
C GLU A 2 -15.63 -10.73 28.59
N LYS A 3 -16.39 -11.77 28.26
CA LYS A 3 -16.66 -12.18 26.86
C LYS A 3 -17.31 -11.05 26.03
N LYS A 4 -18.19 -10.25 26.65
CA LYS A 4 -18.88 -9.12 26.01
C LYS A 4 -17.93 -7.92 25.82
N LEU A 5 -17.07 -7.65 26.80
CA LEU A 5 -16.01 -6.63 26.70
C LEU A 5 -15.02 -6.97 25.57
N ASN A 6 -14.60 -8.23 25.47
CA ASN A 6 -13.67 -8.69 24.42
C ASN A 6 -14.26 -8.55 23.01
N SER A 7 -15.53 -8.93 22.83
CA SER A 7 -16.23 -8.77 21.53
C SER A 7 -16.38 -7.31 21.07
N ASN A 8 -16.61 -6.39 22.01
CA ASN A 8 -16.75 -4.96 21.71
C ASN A 8 -15.40 -4.35 21.33
N HIS A 9 -14.32 -4.75 22.00
CA HIS A 9 -12.97 -4.32 21.65
C HIS A 9 -12.57 -4.80 20.25
N GLN A 10 -12.84 -6.08 19.93
CA GLN A 10 -12.58 -6.66 18.61
C GLN A 10 -13.33 -5.92 17.48
N SER A 11 -14.62 -5.65 17.66
CA SER A 11 -15.43 -4.92 16.68
C SER A 11 -14.90 -3.51 16.42
N LYS A 12 -14.48 -2.79 17.49
CA LYS A 12 -13.84 -1.48 17.36
C LYS A 12 -12.51 -1.55 16.61
N THR A 13 -11.68 -2.53 16.92
CA THR A 13 -10.38 -2.73 16.23
C THR A 13 -10.58 -3.00 14.74
N ILE A 14 -11.52 -3.88 14.37
CA ILE A 14 -11.84 -4.15 12.96
C ILE A 14 -12.33 -2.88 12.27
N SER A 15 -13.21 -2.11 12.91
CA SER A 15 -13.69 -0.84 12.37
C SER A 15 -12.54 0.14 12.09
N LEU A 16 -11.61 0.29 13.04
CA LEU A 16 -10.42 1.12 12.85
C LEU A 16 -9.55 0.64 11.68
N VAL A 17 -9.31 -0.67 11.56
CA VAL A 17 -8.56 -1.23 10.44
C VAL A 17 -9.25 -0.94 9.10
N VAL A 18 -10.57 -1.11 9.03
CA VAL A 18 -11.35 -0.79 7.82
C VAL A 18 -11.20 0.69 7.47
N THR A 19 -11.38 1.60 8.45
CA THR A 19 -11.19 3.04 8.24
C THR A 19 -9.77 3.35 7.75
N SER A 20 -8.73 2.75 8.35
CA SER A 20 -7.35 2.95 7.93
C SER A 20 -7.10 2.47 6.50
N ILE A 21 -7.65 1.33 6.09
CA ILE A 21 -7.54 0.81 4.72
C ILE A 21 -8.16 1.80 3.73
N VAL A 22 -9.38 2.27 4.02
CA VAL A 22 -10.09 3.21 3.14
C VAL A 22 -9.34 4.54 3.03
N LEU A 23 -8.95 5.14 4.15
CA LEU A 23 -8.22 6.41 4.13
C LEU A 23 -6.86 6.30 3.45
N ALA A 24 -6.09 5.24 3.73
CA ALA A 24 -4.79 5.04 3.11
C ALA A 24 -4.90 4.83 1.59
N SER A 25 -5.84 4.00 1.14
CA SER A 25 -6.01 3.72 -0.29
C SER A 25 -6.58 4.89 -1.08
N VAL A 26 -7.62 5.55 -0.56
CA VAL A 26 -8.22 6.73 -1.20
C VAL A 26 -7.24 7.90 -1.19
N GLY A 27 -6.56 8.15 -0.06
CA GLY A 27 -5.54 9.18 0.05
C GLY A 27 -4.42 8.98 -0.97
N ALA A 28 -3.86 7.78 -1.03
CA ALA A 28 -2.80 7.46 -2.00
C ALA A 28 -3.26 7.60 -3.46
N LEU A 29 -4.48 7.16 -3.79
CA LEU A 29 -5.02 7.35 -5.15
C LEU A 29 -5.20 8.83 -5.49
N LEU A 30 -5.73 9.62 -4.56
CA LEU A 30 -5.89 11.06 -4.76
C LEU A 30 -4.54 11.75 -4.91
N GLU A 31 -3.55 11.42 -4.09
CA GLU A 31 -2.20 11.93 -4.22
C GLU A 31 -1.61 11.62 -5.60
N LEU A 32 -1.67 10.36 -6.05
CA LEU A 32 -1.18 9.94 -7.37
C LEU A 32 -1.85 10.69 -8.52
N ILE A 33 -3.16 10.91 -8.42
CA ILE A 33 -3.91 11.67 -9.43
C ILE A 33 -3.51 13.15 -9.39
N LEU A 34 -3.41 13.76 -8.21
CA LEU A 34 -3.12 15.19 -8.05
C LEU A 34 -1.69 15.57 -8.46
N ILE A 35 -0.74 14.65 -8.36
CA ILE A 35 0.64 14.85 -8.82
C ILE A 35 0.87 14.35 -10.26
N GLU A 36 -0.21 14.04 -10.99
CA GLU A 36 -0.16 13.57 -12.37
C GLU A 36 0.69 12.30 -12.57
N HIS A 37 0.69 11.40 -11.59
CA HIS A 37 1.41 10.12 -11.64
C HIS A 37 0.69 9.08 -12.52
N TYR A 38 0.34 9.48 -13.74
CA TYR A 38 -0.33 8.64 -14.74
C TYR A 38 0.13 8.94 -16.18
N GLU A 39 1.12 9.82 -16.38
CA GLU A 39 1.66 10.14 -17.71
C GLU A 39 2.48 9.00 -18.31
N GLY A 40 3.18 8.23 -17.47
CA GLY A 40 3.98 7.08 -17.87
C GLY A 40 3.24 5.75 -17.68
N THR A 41 3.47 4.77 -18.56
CA THR A 41 2.86 3.43 -18.44
C THR A 41 3.19 2.75 -17.11
N ASN A 42 4.44 2.92 -16.62
CA ASN A 42 4.85 2.37 -15.32
C ASN A 42 4.15 3.07 -14.14
N GLN A 43 3.76 4.34 -14.30
CA GLN A 43 3.05 5.10 -13.27
C GLN A 43 1.60 4.61 -13.09
N LEU A 44 1.05 3.89 -14.07
CA LEU A 44 -0.26 3.25 -13.94
C LEU A 44 -0.24 2.03 -13.01
N ILE A 45 0.92 1.40 -12.78
CA ILE A 45 1.06 0.23 -11.91
C ILE A 45 0.53 0.51 -10.49
N PRO A 46 0.99 1.56 -9.77
CA PRO A 46 0.46 1.85 -8.44
C PRO A 46 -1.04 2.19 -8.46
N ILE A 47 -1.52 2.96 -9.45
CA ILE A 47 -2.94 3.34 -9.56
C ILE A 47 -3.83 2.10 -9.73
N ILE A 48 -3.50 1.24 -10.70
CA ILE A 48 -4.28 0.01 -10.97
C ILE A 48 -4.20 -0.94 -9.78
N SER A 49 -3.03 -1.07 -9.15
CA SER A 49 -2.85 -1.96 -8.00
C SER A 49 -3.70 -1.52 -6.80
N ILE A 50 -3.61 -0.24 -6.40
CA ILE A 50 -4.38 0.29 -5.26
C ILE A 50 -5.87 0.31 -5.59
N GLY A 51 -6.25 0.72 -6.80
CA GLY A 51 -7.64 0.74 -7.26
C GLY A 51 -8.28 -0.66 -7.26
N SER A 52 -7.57 -1.66 -7.77
CA SER A 52 -8.02 -3.06 -7.75
C SER A 52 -8.16 -3.61 -6.33
N ALA A 53 -7.20 -3.28 -5.45
CA ALA A 53 -7.24 -3.69 -4.06
C ALA A 53 -8.42 -3.06 -3.32
N LEU A 54 -8.65 -1.75 -3.49
CA LEU A 54 -9.78 -1.04 -2.89
C LEU A 54 -11.13 -1.58 -3.39
N PHE A 55 -11.25 -1.81 -4.70
CA PHE A 55 -12.45 -2.41 -5.29
C PHE A 55 -12.76 -3.79 -4.70
N LEU A 56 -11.76 -4.68 -4.65
CA LEU A 56 -11.91 -6.01 -4.05
C LEU A 56 -12.18 -5.95 -2.55
N PHE A 57 -11.60 -4.97 -1.85
CA PHE A 57 -11.86 -4.76 -0.43
C PHE A 57 -13.32 -4.36 -0.19
N ILE A 58 -13.88 -3.45 -0.99
CA ILE A 58 -15.30 -3.09 -0.93
C ILE A 58 -16.17 -4.32 -1.20
N ILE A 59 -15.85 -5.11 -2.22
CA ILE A 59 -16.56 -6.37 -2.50
C ILE A 59 -16.47 -7.32 -1.30
N LEU A 60 -15.31 -7.43 -0.65
CA LEU A 60 -15.09 -8.29 0.52
C LEU A 60 -15.94 -7.85 1.72
N LEU A 61 -16.12 -6.53 1.92
CA LEU A 61 -17.00 -5.98 2.97
C LEU A 61 -18.47 -6.32 2.73
N LEU A 62 -18.89 -6.36 1.47
CA LEU A 62 -20.28 -6.65 1.08
C LEU A 62 -20.56 -8.16 1.00
N ASN A 63 -19.58 -8.95 0.56
CA ASN A 63 -19.73 -10.37 0.32
C ASN A 63 -18.44 -11.15 0.68
N ASN A 64 -18.43 -11.76 1.86
CA ASN A 64 -17.26 -12.43 2.38
C ASN A 64 -17.15 -13.91 1.95
N THR A 65 -16.81 -14.17 0.70
CA THR A 65 -16.58 -15.55 0.20
C THR A 65 -15.10 -15.97 0.28
N ILE A 66 -14.84 -17.28 0.23
CA ILE A 66 -13.47 -17.82 0.18
C ILE A 66 -12.75 -17.36 -1.10
N ALA A 67 -13.46 -17.30 -2.23
CA ALA A 67 -12.92 -16.86 -3.51
C ALA A 67 -12.46 -15.40 -3.46
N ILE A 68 -13.31 -14.49 -2.95
CA ILE A 68 -12.99 -13.06 -2.84
C ILE A 68 -11.78 -12.86 -1.91
N ARG A 69 -11.72 -13.56 -0.77
CA ARG A 69 -10.56 -13.53 0.13
C ARG A 69 -9.25 -13.95 -0.54
N LYS A 70 -9.28 -15.01 -1.35
CA LYS A 70 -8.10 -15.50 -2.09
C LYS A 70 -7.66 -14.48 -3.14
N ILE A 71 -8.58 -13.93 -3.92
CA ILE A 71 -8.27 -12.93 -4.95
C ILE A 71 -7.72 -11.67 -4.30
N PHE A 72 -8.36 -11.17 -3.24
CA PHE A 72 -7.88 -10.00 -2.50
C PHE A 72 -6.47 -10.22 -1.95
N ARG A 73 -6.19 -11.40 -1.37
CA ARG A 73 -4.84 -11.77 -0.91
C ARG A 73 -3.79 -11.72 -2.02
N VAL A 74 -4.11 -12.22 -3.21
CA VAL A 74 -3.19 -12.17 -4.36
C VAL A 74 -2.92 -10.71 -4.76
N VAL A 75 -3.96 -9.88 -4.81
CA VAL A 75 -3.81 -8.46 -5.13
C VAL A 75 -2.99 -7.72 -4.07
N LEU A 76 -3.15 -8.04 -2.79
CA LEU A 76 -2.28 -7.52 -1.73
C LEU A 76 -0.80 -7.88 -1.96
N CYS A 77 -0.50 -9.13 -2.35
CA CYS A 77 0.87 -9.50 -2.71
C CYS A 77 1.40 -8.68 -3.89
N ILE A 78 0.57 -8.45 -4.91
CA ILE A 78 0.94 -7.59 -6.05
C ILE A 78 1.23 -6.17 -5.58
N CYS A 79 0.38 -5.58 -4.72
CA CYS A 79 0.61 -4.25 -4.14
C CYS A 79 1.93 -4.17 -3.35
N ALA A 80 2.25 -5.19 -2.55
CA ALA A 80 3.53 -5.24 -1.82
C ALA A 80 4.72 -5.26 -2.78
N VAL A 81 4.68 -6.13 -3.80
CA VAL A 81 5.76 -6.21 -4.79
C VAL A 81 5.90 -4.90 -5.56
N ALA A 82 4.78 -4.31 -5.99
CA ALA A 82 4.77 -3.02 -6.68
C ALA A 82 5.32 -1.89 -5.81
N GLY A 83 5.01 -1.85 -4.51
CA GLY A 83 5.55 -0.85 -3.59
C GLY A 83 7.07 -0.98 -3.41
N VAL A 84 7.59 -2.19 -3.26
CA VAL A 84 9.06 -2.43 -3.18
C VAL A 84 9.76 -2.02 -4.47
N LEU A 85 9.21 -2.42 -5.62
CA LEU A 85 9.75 -2.04 -6.93
C LEU A 85 9.66 -0.52 -7.15
N GLY A 86 8.60 0.13 -6.67
CA GLY A 86 8.45 1.58 -6.74
C GLY A 86 9.57 2.32 -6.01
N VAL A 87 9.95 1.86 -4.81
CA VAL A 87 11.09 2.44 -4.08
C VAL A 87 12.36 2.33 -4.90
N TYR A 88 12.61 1.15 -5.49
CA TYR A 88 13.78 0.95 -6.35
C TYR A 88 13.78 1.92 -7.55
N PHE A 89 12.67 2.04 -8.28
CA PHE A 89 12.60 2.93 -9.45
C PHE A 89 12.74 4.40 -9.07
N HIS A 90 12.19 4.84 -7.95
CA HIS A 90 12.36 6.21 -7.48
C HIS A 90 13.81 6.48 -7.06
N LEU A 91 14.45 5.54 -6.36
CA LEU A 91 15.86 5.67 -5.98
C LEU A 91 16.78 5.71 -7.21
N ASP A 92 16.58 4.83 -8.18
CA ASP A 92 17.39 4.81 -9.41
C ASP A 92 17.23 6.11 -10.21
N SER A 93 15.99 6.59 -10.37
CA SER A 93 15.72 7.85 -11.06
C SER A 93 16.35 9.05 -10.35
N ASN A 94 16.24 9.11 -9.02
CA ASN A 94 16.92 10.16 -8.24
C ASN A 94 18.44 10.04 -8.34
N PHE A 95 18.99 8.83 -8.34
CA PHE A 95 20.43 8.63 -8.46
C PHE A 95 20.98 9.15 -9.79
N GLN A 96 20.28 8.87 -10.90
CA GLN A 96 20.67 9.43 -12.20
C GLN A 96 20.55 10.96 -12.21
N PHE A 97 19.48 11.52 -11.63
CA PHE A 97 19.30 12.96 -11.52
C PHE A 97 20.44 13.63 -10.71
N GLU A 98 20.76 13.08 -9.54
CA GLU A 98 21.86 13.59 -8.71
C GLU A 98 23.21 13.49 -9.42
N LYS A 99 23.44 12.40 -10.18
CA LYS A 99 24.65 12.23 -10.98
C LYS A 99 24.79 13.28 -12.09
N GLU A 100 23.67 13.66 -12.72
CA GLU A 100 23.65 14.73 -13.73
C GLU A 100 23.93 16.11 -13.11
N MET A 101 23.41 16.36 -11.90
CA MET A 101 23.58 17.64 -11.19
C MET A 101 24.94 17.78 -10.49
N ARG A 102 25.50 16.66 -10.00
CA ARG A 102 26.70 16.60 -9.15
C ARG A 102 27.70 15.57 -9.71
N PRO A 103 28.24 15.79 -10.92
CA PRO A 103 29.03 14.78 -11.65
C PRO A 103 30.37 14.40 -10.98
N ASN A 104 30.86 15.21 -10.03
CA ASN A 104 32.13 14.98 -9.34
C ASN A 104 31.96 14.27 -7.98
N ASP A 105 30.72 14.06 -7.53
CA ASP A 105 30.45 13.41 -6.24
C ASP A 105 30.66 11.90 -6.32
N SER A 106 30.95 11.29 -5.17
CA SER A 106 31.12 9.84 -5.11
C SER A 106 29.78 9.12 -5.23
N GLY A 107 29.80 7.87 -5.70
CA GLY A 107 28.57 7.07 -5.79
C GLY A 107 27.85 6.86 -4.45
N GLY A 108 28.58 6.90 -3.33
CA GLY A 108 27.97 6.82 -2.00
C GLY A 108 27.21 8.08 -1.62
N ASP A 109 27.78 9.26 -1.93
CA ASP A 109 27.13 10.54 -1.67
C ASP A 109 25.88 10.71 -2.54
N LEU A 110 25.96 10.32 -3.82
CA LEU A 110 24.83 10.30 -4.75
C LEU A 110 23.72 9.35 -4.29
N PHE A 111 24.07 8.15 -3.80
CA PHE A 111 23.10 7.19 -3.28
C PHE A 111 22.36 7.75 -2.05
N TRP A 112 23.06 8.41 -1.13
CA TRP A 112 22.40 9.01 0.02
C TRP A 112 21.52 10.19 -0.38
N ALA A 113 21.99 11.05 -1.29
CA ALA A 113 21.20 12.14 -1.84
C ALA A 113 19.90 11.63 -2.50
N SER A 114 19.93 10.43 -3.10
CA SER A 114 18.79 9.84 -3.81
C SER A 114 17.58 9.55 -2.92
N PHE A 115 17.75 9.41 -1.60
CA PHE A 115 16.61 9.23 -0.69
C PHE A 115 15.80 10.52 -0.49
N SER A 116 16.45 11.67 -0.65
CA SER A 116 15.87 13.01 -0.54
C SER A 116 15.85 13.76 -1.88
N GLY A 117 16.05 13.04 -2.99
CA GLY A 117 16.09 13.61 -4.33
C GLY A 117 14.73 14.14 -4.80
N ALA A 118 14.67 14.60 -6.04
CA ALA A 118 13.49 15.25 -6.62
C ALA A 118 12.21 14.40 -6.56
N LEU A 119 12.32 13.08 -6.67
CA LEU A 119 11.21 12.13 -6.52
C LEU A 119 11.13 11.63 -5.08
N PRO A 120 9.94 11.54 -4.47
CA PRO A 120 9.81 11.03 -3.11
C PRO A 120 10.09 9.52 -3.08
N ALA A 121 11.33 9.13 -2.79
CA ALA A 121 11.80 7.74 -2.90
C ALA A 121 11.05 6.75 -2.01
N LEU A 122 10.55 7.21 -0.87
CA LEU A 122 9.82 6.39 0.10
C LEU A 122 8.30 6.49 -0.04
N ALA A 123 7.76 7.35 -0.93
CA ALA A 123 6.31 7.42 -1.14
C ALA A 123 5.67 6.05 -1.48
N PRO A 124 6.31 5.17 -2.27
CA PRO A 124 5.78 3.83 -2.54
C PRO A 124 5.65 2.93 -1.29
N MET A 125 6.30 3.25 -0.17
CA MET A 125 6.14 2.51 1.09
C MET A 125 4.74 2.66 1.69
N SER A 126 3.98 3.70 1.32
CA SER A 126 2.57 3.83 1.69
C SER A 126 1.72 2.66 1.17
N MET A 127 2.07 2.12 -0.01
CA MET A 127 1.43 0.91 -0.54
C MET A 127 1.72 -0.32 0.32
N LEU A 128 2.91 -0.43 0.91
CA LEU A 128 3.24 -1.51 1.84
C LEU A 128 2.44 -1.40 3.14
N VAL A 129 2.28 -0.18 3.68
CA VAL A 129 1.45 0.08 4.86
C VAL A 129 0.00 -0.33 4.60
N PHE A 130 -0.58 0.14 3.49
CA PHE A 130 -1.92 -0.29 3.05
C PHE A 130 -2.02 -1.81 2.91
N THR A 131 -1.02 -2.43 2.31
CA THR A 131 -0.99 -3.89 2.10
C THR A 131 -0.99 -4.65 3.43
N LEU A 132 -0.19 -4.21 4.40
CA LEU A 132 -0.14 -4.77 5.74
C LEU A 132 -1.49 -4.68 6.44
N LEU A 133 -2.18 -3.53 6.34
CA LEU A 133 -3.53 -3.36 6.89
C LEU A 133 -4.52 -4.35 6.26
N GLY A 134 -4.43 -4.59 4.95
CA GLY A 134 -5.24 -5.61 4.26
C GLY A 134 -5.00 -7.03 4.78
N PHE A 135 -3.75 -7.41 5.04
CA PHE A 135 -3.41 -8.70 5.65
C PHE A 135 -3.88 -8.82 7.10
N ILE A 136 -3.79 -7.74 7.88
CA ILE A 136 -4.33 -7.67 9.24
C ILE A 136 -5.83 -7.92 9.19
N TYR A 137 -6.56 -7.24 8.32
CA TYR A 137 -8.00 -7.44 8.15
C TYR A 137 -8.36 -8.89 7.79
N LEU A 138 -7.69 -9.47 6.78
CA LEU A 138 -7.89 -10.87 6.40
C LEU A 138 -7.64 -11.84 7.56
N SER A 139 -6.65 -11.56 8.40
CA SER A 139 -6.34 -12.38 9.57
C SER A 139 -7.41 -12.24 10.66
N SER A 140 -7.87 -11.02 10.93
CA SER A 140 -8.92 -10.76 11.92
C SER A 140 -10.23 -11.47 11.59
N ILE A 141 -10.67 -11.46 10.32
CA ILE A 141 -11.92 -12.10 9.92
C ILE A 141 -11.82 -13.63 9.83
N ASN A 142 -10.63 -14.21 9.69
CA ASN A 142 -10.45 -15.66 9.71
C ASN A 142 -10.59 -16.21 11.14
N ASN A 143 -10.00 -15.52 12.13
CA ASN A 143 -10.11 -15.88 13.54
C ASN A 143 -11.57 -15.85 14.06
N GLU A 144 -12.42 -14.98 13.49
CA GLU A 144 -13.86 -14.96 13.81
C GLU A 144 -14.63 -16.18 13.28
N ASN A 145 -14.16 -16.80 12.20
CA ASN A 145 -14.82 -17.99 11.64
C ASN A 145 -14.40 -19.27 12.36
N GLU A 146 -13.24 -19.29 13.02
CA GLU A 146 -12.77 -20.44 13.83
C GLU A 146 -13.35 -20.45 15.25
N THR A 147 -13.89 -19.32 15.72
CA THR A 147 -14.44 -19.15 17.09
C THR A 147 -15.97 -19.21 17.16
N LYS A 148 -16.64 -19.35 16.02
CA LYS A 148 -18.09 -19.59 15.90
C LYS A 148 -18.36 -21.07 15.64
#